data_AF-A0A4W5NU97-F1
#
_entry.id   AF-A0A4W5NU97-F1
#
_cell.length_a   1.000
_cell.length_b   1.000
_cell.length_c   1.000
_cell.angle_alpha   90.00
_cell.angle_beta   90.00
_cell.angle_gamma   90.00
#
_symmetry.space_group_name_H-M   'P 1'
#
loop_
_entity.id
_entity.type
_entity.pdbx_description
1 polymer ?
#
loop_
_entity_poly.entity_id
_entity_poly.type
_entity_poly.pdbx_seq_one_letter_code
_entity_poly.pdbx_strand_id
1 'polypeptide(L)'
;MGGYRGRNESIEELVIRPLHSGDTYASFQFRTLWDTDFLRGISHYLLFPKALGQVISKFSVRELHIFFTQGYWRTMQWGQPFLPSPPGAELWVWFQDTELTNVLSGIFCASLNFIDSTNTEQPSASFKPLGVGNGKLFLRYAVLPREIVCTENLTPWKKLLPCGSKAGLAVLMKSEKLFHSSFHSQALHIRPVCQPFYDTWLFQDWQCKSTAWDSSGQGKREWSLFKMFSCTLTEACPLASSSKVYVDVTDNPQVSNFT
;
A
#
# COMPACT_ATOMS: atom_id res chain seq x y z
N MET A 1 21.28 -31.49 9.57
CA MET A 1 21.50 -30.02 9.52
C MET A 1 20.52 -29.44 8.52
N GLY A 2 19.35 -29.01 8.98
CA GLY A 2 18.31 -28.42 8.12
C GLY A 2 18.59 -26.93 7.93
N GLY A 3 18.93 -26.52 6.72
CA GLY A 3 19.13 -25.11 6.40
C GLY A 3 17.82 -24.33 6.55
N TYR A 4 17.82 -23.32 7.41
CA TYR A 4 16.77 -22.31 7.46
C TYR A 4 16.86 -21.47 6.18
N ARG A 5 16.17 -21.92 5.13
CA ARG A 5 15.91 -21.13 3.92
C ARG A 5 15.02 -19.95 4.34
N GLY A 6 15.44 -18.71 4.05
CA GLY A 6 14.64 -17.53 4.40
C GLY A 6 13.25 -17.66 3.80
N ARG A 7 12.23 -17.49 4.65
CA ARG A 7 10.86 -17.82 4.32
C ARG A 7 10.19 -16.58 3.78
N ASN A 8 9.76 -16.62 2.51
CA ASN A 8 8.81 -15.64 2.00
C ASN A 8 7.57 -15.67 2.89
N GLU A 9 7.17 -14.51 3.39
CA GLU A 9 6.07 -14.39 4.35
C GLU A 9 5.13 -13.29 3.85
N SER A 10 3.82 -13.53 3.92
CA SER A 10 2.84 -12.48 3.68
C SER A 10 1.86 -12.37 4.85
N ILE A 11 1.50 -11.15 5.19
CA ILE A 11 0.59 -10.79 6.28
C ILE A 11 -0.42 -9.79 5.75
N GLU A 12 -1.69 -9.97 6.10
CA GLU A 12 -2.76 -9.03 5.81
C GLU A 12 -3.46 -8.57 7.10
N GLU A 13 -3.65 -7.26 7.22
CA GLU A 13 -4.28 -6.62 8.37
C GLU A 13 -5.31 -5.58 7.92
N LEU A 14 -6.46 -5.55 8.58
CA LEU A 14 -7.47 -4.50 8.42
C LEU A 14 -7.67 -3.84 9.77
N VAL A 15 -7.43 -2.54 9.85
CA VAL A 15 -7.75 -1.73 11.03
C VAL A 15 -8.99 -0.91 10.73
N ILE A 16 -10.03 -1.06 11.54
CA ILE A 16 -11.23 -0.23 11.51
C ILE A 16 -11.22 0.67 12.74
N ARG A 17 -11.34 1.97 12.53
CA ARG A 17 -11.36 2.97 13.59
C ARG A 17 -12.61 3.84 13.44
N PRO A 18 -13.60 3.68 14.33
CA PRO A 18 -14.65 4.68 14.52
C PRO A 18 -14.01 5.94 15.08
N LEU A 19 -14.29 7.08 14.46
CA LEU A 19 -13.71 8.37 14.82
C LEU A 19 -14.67 9.15 15.73
N HIS A 20 -14.13 10.06 16.53
CA HIS A 20 -14.92 10.87 17.46
C HIS A 20 -15.99 11.73 16.75
N SER A 21 -15.78 12.08 15.47
CA SER A 21 -16.75 12.79 14.64
C SER A 21 -18.02 11.96 14.34
N GLY A 22 -17.97 10.64 14.54
CA GLY A 22 -18.97 9.67 14.07
C GLY A 22 -18.59 9.00 12.76
N ASP A 23 -17.57 9.52 12.08
CA ASP A 23 -17.04 8.95 10.84
C ASP A 23 -16.34 7.63 11.10
N THR A 24 -16.11 6.86 10.03
CA THR A 24 -15.39 5.59 10.14
C THR A 24 -14.19 5.61 9.21
N TYR A 25 -13.04 5.23 9.74
CA TYR A 25 -11.80 5.02 9.00
C TYR A 25 -11.50 3.53 8.89
N ALA A 26 -11.02 3.10 7.73
CA ALA A 26 -10.49 1.76 7.52
C ALA A 26 -9.13 1.83 6.83
N SER A 27 -8.19 1.00 7.30
CA SER A 27 -6.84 0.86 6.75
C SER A 27 -6.54 -0.62 6.50
N PHE A 28 -6.40 -0.99 5.23
CA PHE A 28 -5.88 -2.29 4.82
C PHE A 28 -4.37 -2.21 4.66
N GLN A 29 -3.67 -3.18 5.24
CA GLN A 29 -2.22 -3.30 5.14
C GLN A 29 -1.87 -4.71 4.68
N PHE A 30 -1.11 -4.80 3.60
CA PHE A 30 -0.57 -6.05 3.11
C PHE A 30 0.94 -5.95 3.11
N ARG A 31 1.62 -6.89 3.75
CA ARG A 31 3.08 -6.93 3.84
C ARG A 31 3.56 -8.26 3.31
N THR A 32 4.47 -8.23 2.34
CA THR A 32 5.12 -9.41 1.77
C THR A 32 6.62 -9.25 1.89
N LEU A 33 7.26 -10.19 2.58
CA LEU A 33 8.71 -10.34 2.62
C LEU A 33 9.13 -11.31 1.52
N TRP A 34 10.12 -10.88 0.75
CA TRP A 34 10.64 -11.64 -0.38
C TRP A 34 12.15 -11.83 -0.25
N ASP A 35 12.53 -13.08 -0.01
CA ASP A 35 13.91 -13.55 0.00
C ASP A 35 14.35 -13.91 -1.42
N THR A 36 15.04 -12.97 -2.06
CA THR A 36 15.66 -13.23 -3.36
C THR A 36 16.96 -12.44 -3.51
N ASP A 37 17.95 -13.09 -4.10
CA ASP A 37 19.20 -12.47 -4.50
C ASP A 37 19.10 -12.03 -5.97
N PHE A 38 18.93 -10.73 -6.20
CA PHE A 38 18.81 -10.16 -7.56
C PHE A 38 20.08 -10.35 -8.38
N LEU A 39 21.24 -10.53 -7.74
CA LEU A 39 22.52 -10.72 -8.43
C LEU A 39 22.61 -12.10 -9.11
N ARG A 40 21.87 -13.09 -8.61
CA ARG A 40 21.86 -14.46 -9.14
C ARG A 40 20.68 -14.73 -10.09
N GLY A 41 19.84 -13.72 -10.33
CA GLY A 41 18.63 -13.84 -11.14
C GLY A 41 17.44 -14.40 -10.36
N ILE A 42 16.25 -13.91 -10.68
CA ILE A 42 15.00 -14.29 -10.00
C ILE A 42 14.46 -15.58 -10.62
N SER A 43 14.44 -16.66 -9.85
CA SER A 43 13.90 -17.96 -10.29
C SER A 43 12.40 -18.09 -10.06
N HIS A 44 11.88 -17.56 -8.95
CA HIS A 44 10.47 -17.69 -8.57
C HIS A 44 9.93 -16.45 -7.86
N TYR A 45 8.71 -16.07 -8.23
CA TYR A 45 8.02 -14.91 -7.67
C TYR A 45 7.06 -15.29 -6.53
N LEU A 46 6.56 -16.53 -6.46
CA LEU A 46 5.67 -17.09 -5.41
C LEU A 46 4.64 -16.10 -4.81
N LEU A 47 5.00 -15.36 -3.77
CA LEU A 47 4.15 -14.37 -3.09
C LEU A 47 4.30 -12.94 -3.63
N PHE A 48 5.47 -12.62 -4.18
CA PHE A 48 5.79 -11.31 -4.71
C PHE A 48 5.30 -11.16 -6.15
N PRO A 49 4.73 -10.02 -6.55
CA PRO A 49 4.22 -9.86 -7.90
C PRO A 49 5.34 -9.76 -8.94
N LYS A 50 5.29 -10.64 -9.95
CA LYS A 50 6.27 -10.69 -11.05
C LYS A 50 6.49 -9.34 -11.74
N ALA A 51 5.43 -8.58 -11.96
CA ALA A 51 5.50 -7.27 -12.61
C ALA A 51 6.43 -6.31 -11.86
N LEU A 52 6.32 -6.22 -10.53
CA LEU A 52 7.20 -5.37 -9.72
C LEU A 52 8.62 -5.94 -9.67
N GLY A 53 8.78 -7.27 -9.54
CA GLY A 53 10.12 -7.83 -9.46
C GLY A 53 10.90 -7.72 -10.77
N GLN A 54 10.23 -7.73 -11.92
CA GLN A 54 10.83 -7.39 -13.22
C GLN A 54 11.24 -5.92 -13.28
N VAL A 55 10.44 -5.00 -12.74
CA VAL A 55 10.80 -3.58 -12.63
C VAL A 55 12.06 -3.40 -11.76
N ILE A 56 12.08 -4.02 -10.59
CA ILE A 56 13.21 -3.95 -9.65
C ILE A 56 14.50 -4.44 -10.30
N SER A 57 14.43 -5.61 -10.96
CA SER A 57 15.59 -6.20 -11.62
C SER A 57 16.04 -5.41 -12.85
N LYS A 58 15.10 -4.92 -13.70
CA LYS A 58 15.43 -4.26 -14.97
C LYS A 58 15.99 -2.86 -14.75
N PHE A 59 15.38 -2.08 -13.85
CA PHE A 59 15.74 -0.68 -13.63
C PHE A 59 16.66 -0.48 -12.42
N SER A 60 17.15 -1.56 -11.82
CA SER A 60 17.98 -1.55 -10.61
C SER A 60 17.38 -0.68 -9.50
N VAL A 61 16.05 -0.79 -9.32
CA VAL A 61 15.33 -0.06 -8.29
C VAL A 61 15.71 -0.65 -6.94
N ARG A 62 16.15 0.21 -6.04
CA ARG A 62 16.40 -0.16 -4.64
C ARG A 62 15.19 0.10 -3.79
N GLU A 63 14.58 1.26 -3.96
CA GLU A 63 13.45 1.67 -3.15
C GLU A 63 12.45 2.39 -4.04
N LEU A 64 11.17 2.04 -3.91
CA LEU A 64 10.09 2.60 -4.71
C LEU A 64 8.89 2.85 -3.82
N HIS A 65 8.36 4.04 -3.91
CA HIS A 65 7.20 4.46 -3.17
C HIS A 65 6.26 5.22 -4.08
N ILE A 66 5.02 4.78 -4.10
CA ILE A 66 3.99 5.36 -4.95
C ILE A 66 2.69 5.50 -4.17
N PHE A 67 2.04 6.65 -4.35
CA PHE A 67 0.76 6.96 -3.75
C PHE A 67 -0.22 7.42 -4.81
N PHE A 68 -1.48 7.05 -4.64
CA PHE A 68 -2.61 7.63 -5.34
C PHE A 68 -3.67 7.97 -4.32
N THR A 69 -4.02 9.24 -4.21
CA THR A 69 -4.94 9.73 -3.20
C THR A 69 -5.99 10.64 -3.79
N GLN A 70 -7.25 10.40 -3.43
CA GLN A 70 -8.36 11.28 -3.73
C GLN A 70 -9.05 11.72 -2.44
N GLY A 71 -9.44 13.00 -2.42
CA GLY A 71 -10.01 13.64 -1.25
C GLY A 71 -8.94 14.29 -0.37
N TYR A 72 -9.41 14.90 0.71
CA TYR A 72 -8.56 15.61 1.65
C TYR A 72 -8.69 14.99 3.03
N TRP A 73 -7.56 14.66 3.66
CA TRP A 73 -7.55 14.17 5.02
C TRP A 73 -7.89 15.29 6.01
N ARG A 74 -9.02 15.17 6.71
CA ARG A 74 -9.49 16.17 7.66
C ARG A 74 -8.84 15.96 9.03
N THR A 75 -7.57 16.36 9.18
CA THR A 75 -6.77 16.13 10.41
C THR A 75 -7.47 16.57 11.69
N MET A 76 -8.21 17.69 11.66
CA MET A 76 -8.94 18.19 12.84
C MET A 76 -10.13 17.31 13.25
N GLN A 77 -10.70 16.53 12.33
CA GLN A 77 -11.86 15.66 12.58
C GLN A 77 -11.46 14.19 12.72
N TRP A 78 -10.39 13.77 12.03
CA TRP A 78 -9.99 12.37 11.91
C TRP A 78 -8.66 12.06 12.63
N GLY A 79 -7.99 13.06 13.17
CA GLY A 79 -6.68 12.92 13.81
C GLY A 79 -5.56 12.76 12.79
N GLN A 80 -4.43 12.19 13.23
CA GLN A 80 -3.30 11.92 12.35
C GLN A 80 -3.58 10.70 11.45
N PRO A 81 -3.34 10.79 10.13
CA PRO A 81 -3.49 9.64 9.26
C PRO A 81 -2.43 8.60 9.59
N PHE A 82 -2.76 7.32 9.41
CA PHE A 82 -1.78 6.25 9.57
C PHE A 82 -0.61 6.39 8.59
N LEU A 83 -0.92 6.80 7.35
CA LEU A 83 0.05 7.10 6.32
C LEU A 83 -0.33 8.43 5.66
N PRO A 84 0.46 9.49 5.86
CA PRO A 84 0.24 10.76 5.16
C PRO A 84 0.37 10.55 3.65
N SER A 85 -0.57 11.08 2.88
CA SER A 85 -0.52 10.99 1.42
C SER A 85 -1.14 12.24 0.78
N PRO A 86 -0.42 12.97 -0.08
CA PRO A 86 -0.95 14.13 -0.78
C PRO A 86 -1.95 13.71 -1.84
N PRO A 87 -2.91 14.60 -2.21
CA PRO A 87 -3.86 14.34 -3.29
C PRO A 87 -3.16 14.23 -4.65
N GLY A 88 -3.72 13.43 -5.54
CA GLY A 88 -3.14 13.10 -6.85
C GLY A 88 -2.21 11.88 -6.74
N ALA A 89 -1.14 11.88 -7.53
CA ALA A 89 -0.10 10.87 -7.45
C ALA A 89 1.22 11.45 -6.94
N GLU A 90 1.91 10.67 -6.12
CA GLU A 90 3.27 10.96 -5.64
C GLU A 90 4.15 9.74 -5.91
N LEU A 91 5.33 9.99 -6.45
CA LEU A 91 6.31 8.95 -6.79
C LEU A 91 7.68 9.39 -6.29
N TRP A 92 8.33 8.50 -5.55
CA TRP A 92 9.73 8.66 -5.17
C TRP A 92 10.43 7.32 -5.21
N VAL A 93 11.64 7.35 -5.78
CA VAL A 93 12.36 6.14 -6.13
C VAL A 93 13.86 6.37 -6.02
N TRP A 94 14.56 5.36 -5.51
CA TRP A 94 16.02 5.25 -5.55
C TRP A 94 16.44 4.17 -6.52
N PHE A 95 17.18 4.54 -7.54
CA PHE A 95 17.53 3.64 -8.65
C PHE A 95 18.80 4.13 -9.37
N GLN A 96 19.24 3.39 -10.40
CA GLN A 96 20.46 3.68 -11.15
C GLN A 96 20.22 4.15 -12.60
N ASP A 97 19.11 3.77 -13.25
CA ASP A 97 18.89 3.96 -14.70
C ASP A 97 17.52 4.58 -15.10
N THR A 98 17.50 5.38 -16.16
CA THR A 98 16.37 6.23 -16.57
C THR A 98 15.23 5.45 -17.28
N GLU A 99 13.98 5.98 -17.26
CA GLU A 99 12.75 5.45 -17.91
C GLU A 99 11.85 4.46 -17.14
N LEU A 100 11.78 4.57 -15.81
CA LEU A 100 10.87 3.76 -14.98
C LEU A 100 9.37 4.10 -15.15
N THR A 101 9.05 5.37 -15.39
CA THR A 101 7.69 5.93 -15.27
C THR A 101 6.69 5.32 -16.26
N ASN A 102 7.12 5.04 -17.49
CA ASN A 102 6.29 4.38 -18.52
C ASN A 102 5.82 2.99 -18.10
N VAL A 103 6.70 2.21 -17.47
CA VAL A 103 6.36 0.86 -17.00
C VAL A 103 5.42 0.92 -15.80
N LEU A 104 5.66 1.83 -14.86
CA LEU A 104 4.78 2.04 -13.71
C LEU A 104 3.38 2.51 -14.15
N SER A 105 3.29 3.37 -15.16
CA SER A 105 2.01 3.76 -15.78
C SER A 105 1.20 2.57 -16.23
N GLY A 106 1.83 1.61 -16.92
CA GLY A 106 1.18 0.38 -17.35
C GLY A 106 0.77 -0.53 -16.19
N ILE A 107 1.59 -0.62 -15.14
CA ILE A 107 1.29 -1.44 -13.96
C ILE A 107 0.12 -0.88 -13.17
N PHE A 108 0.06 0.43 -12.94
CA PHE A 108 -0.97 1.06 -12.10
C PHE A 108 -2.17 1.61 -12.87
N CYS A 109 -2.16 1.56 -14.20
CA CYS A 109 -3.15 2.21 -15.07
C CYS A 109 -3.27 3.71 -14.75
N ALA A 110 -2.14 4.39 -14.66
CA ALA A 110 -2.03 5.78 -14.24
C ALA A 110 -1.18 6.60 -15.22
N SER A 111 -1.30 7.92 -15.15
CA SER A 111 -0.61 8.86 -16.06
C SER A 111 0.81 9.23 -15.63
N LEU A 112 1.50 8.32 -14.93
CA LEU A 112 2.88 8.51 -14.45
C LEU A 112 3.89 8.79 -15.57
N ASN A 113 3.57 8.44 -16.82
CA ASN A 113 4.35 8.76 -18.01
C ASN A 113 4.46 10.27 -18.28
N PHE A 114 3.65 11.11 -17.62
CA PHE A 114 3.85 12.57 -17.61
C PHE A 114 4.96 13.02 -16.66
N ILE A 115 5.55 12.12 -15.86
CA ILE A 115 6.71 12.43 -15.04
C ILE A 115 7.97 12.40 -15.91
N ASP A 116 8.61 13.55 -16.05
CA ASP A 116 9.81 13.78 -16.85
C ASP A 116 10.82 14.69 -16.11
N SER A 117 11.91 15.07 -16.77
CA SER A 117 12.95 15.91 -16.17
C SER A 117 12.48 17.32 -15.76
N THR A 118 11.32 17.78 -16.24
CA THR A 118 10.78 19.12 -15.98
C THR A 118 9.92 19.18 -14.72
N ASN A 119 9.45 18.04 -14.21
CA ASN A 119 8.62 17.94 -13.01
C ASN A 119 9.15 16.92 -11.99
N THR A 120 10.43 16.56 -12.11
CA THR A 120 11.16 15.75 -11.13
C THR A 120 12.16 16.58 -10.34
N GLU A 121 12.25 16.31 -9.05
CA GLU A 121 13.21 16.91 -8.13
C GLU A 121 14.11 15.85 -7.49
N GLN A 122 15.27 16.29 -6.95
CA GLN A 122 16.19 15.44 -6.20
C GLN A 122 16.47 16.03 -4.80
N PRO A 123 15.50 15.99 -3.87
CA PRO A 123 15.61 16.62 -2.56
C PRO A 123 16.46 15.79 -1.58
N SER A 124 17.78 15.74 -1.80
CA SER A 124 18.73 14.90 -1.05
C SER A 124 18.84 15.22 0.46
N ALA A 125 18.41 16.39 0.91
CA ALA A 125 18.43 16.78 2.32
C ALA A 125 17.20 16.29 3.11
N SER A 126 16.01 16.33 2.50
CA SER A 126 14.75 16.00 3.17
C SER A 126 14.40 14.51 3.09
N PHE A 127 14.92 13.83 2.07
CA PHE A 127 14.60 12.45 1.77
C PHE A 127 15.80 11.54 2.01
N LYS A 128 15.58 10.50 2.81
CA LYS A 128 16.55 9.43 3.04
C LYS A 128 15.90 8.08 2.72
N PRO A 129 16.66 7.12 2.18
CA PRO A 129 16.16 5.76 2.01
C PRO A 129 15.60 5.23 3.33
N LEU A 130 14.40 4.67 3.28
CA LEU A 130 13.75 3.98 4.38
C LEU A 130 14.24 2.53 4.52
N GLY A 131 14.81 1.97 3.45
CA GLY A 131 15.39 0.65 3.42
C GLY A 131 16.90 0.63 3.71
N VAL A 132 17.41 -0.57 3.94
CA VAL A 132 18.84 -0.81 4.15
C VAL A 132 19.56 -1.00 2.81
N GLY A 133 20.61 -0.21 2.57
CA GLY A 133 21.41 -0.38 1.36
C GLY A 133 22.56 0.59 1.26
N ASN A 134 23.68 0.12 0.70
CA ASN A 134 24.86 0.92 0.40
C ASN A 134 24.95 1.16 -1.11
N GLY A 135 25.30 2.38 -1.50
CA GLY A 135 25.59 2.73 -2.89
C GLY A 135 25.22 4.16 -3.25
N LYS A 136 25.81 4.67 -4.34
CA LYS A 136 25.34 5.90 -4.97
C LYS A 136 24.01 5.59 -5.65
N LEU A 137 22.94 6.17 -5.13
CA LEU A 137 21.59 6.02 -5.66
C LEU A 137 21.07 7.39 -6.07
N PHE A 138 20.39 7.44 -7.20
CA PHE A 138 19.70 8.64 -7.63
C PHE A 138 18.30 8.61 -7.05
N LEU A 139 18.00 9.60 -6.21
CA LEU A 139 16.63 9.90 -5.81
C LEU A 139 15.96 10.63 -6.97
N ARG A 140 14.78 10.17 -7.38
CA ARG A 140 13.83 11.03 -8.08
C ARG A 140 12.56 11.12 -7.27
N TYR A 141 12.07 12.34 -7.11
CA TYR A 141 10.80 12.68 -6.51
C TYR A 141 9.94 13.41 -7.54
N ALA A 142 8.67 13.05 -7.65
CA ALA A 142 7.72 13.73 -8.51
C ALA A 142 6.31 13.65 -7.94
N VAL A 143 5.51 14.66 -8.25
CA VAL A 143 4.09 14.71 -7.90
C VAL A 143 3.27 15.07 -9.13
N LEU A 144 2.12 14.43 -9.29
CA LEU A 144 1.08 14.78 -10.25
C LEU A 144 -0.19 15.14 -9.47
N PRO A 145 -0.34 16.39 -9.00
CA PRO A 145 -1.48 16.79 -8.17
C PRO A 145 -2.83 16.68 -8.88
N ARG A 146 -2.82 16.64 -10.22
CA ARG A 146 -4.01 16.51 -11.06
C ARG A 146 -4.27 15.08 -11.52
N GLU A 147 -3.49 14.10 -11.07
CA GLU A 147 -3.77 12.70 -11.37
C GLU A 147 -5.11 12.31 -10.72
N ILE A 148 -6.02 11.81 -11.55
CA ILE A 148 -7.33 11.35 -11.09
C ILE A 148 -7.16 9.92 -10.61
N VAL A 149 -7.57 9.64 -9.37
CA VAL A 149 -7.64 8.27 -8.87
C VAL A 149 -8.94 7.66 -9.35
N CYS A 150 -8.82 6.68 -10.26
CA CYS A 150 -9.93 6.03 -10.93
C CYS A 150 -10.18 4.64 -10.32
N THR A 151 -11.40 4.13 -10.47
CA THR A 151 -11.75 2.76 -10.04
C THR A 151 -10.88 1.69 -10.71
N GLU A 152 -10.38 2.03 -11.89
CA GLU A 152 -9.51 1.28 -12.76
C GLU A 152 -8.12 1.07 -12.16
N ASN A 153 -7.65 1.93 -11.23
CA ASN A 153 -6.39 1.72 -10.53
C ASN A 153 -6.47 0.60 -9.48
N LEU A 154 -7.68 0.27 -9.00
CA LEU A 154 -7.85 -0.70 -7.92
C LEU A 154 -7.60 -2.14 -8.38
N THR A 155 -8.09 -2.51 -9.57
CA THR A 155 -7.89 -3.85 -10.13
C THR A 155 -6.42 -4.23 -10.30
N PRO A 156 -5.55 -3.43 -10.95
CA PRO A 156 -4.13 -3.74 -11.06
C PRO A 156 -3.44 -3.75 -9.69
N TRP A 157 -3.80 -2.84 -8.78
CA TRP A 157 -3.24 -2.84 -7.42
C TRP A 157 -3.55 -4.15 -6.69
N LYS A 158 -4.81 -4.60 -6.71
CA LYS A 158 -5.21 -5.87 -6.09
C LYS A 158 -4.50 -7.07 -6.72
N LYS A 159 -4.18 -7.04 -8.01
CA LYS A 159 -3.41 -8.11 -8.68
C LYS A 159 -1.97 -8.24 -8.15
N LEU A 160 -1.45 -7.24 -7.46
CA LEU A 160 -0.13 -7.28 -6.82
C LEU A 160 -0.12 -8.08 -5.51
N LEU A 161 -1.30 -8.35 -4.93
CA LEU A 161 -1.44 -9.09 -3.68
C LEU A 161 -1.39 -10.61 -3.91
N PRO A 162 -0.86 -11.41 -2.95
CA PRO A 162 -0.74 -12.86 -3.09
C PRO A 162 -2.04 -13.57 -3.50
N CYS A 163 -3.16 -13.29 -2.81
CA CYS A 163 -4.47 -13.87 -3.12
C CYS A 163 -5.30 -13.04 -4.13
N GLY A 164 -4.74 -11.94 -4.64
CA GLY A 164 -5.44 -11.05 -5.55
C GLY A 164 -6.74 -10.51 -4.96
N SER A 165 -7.84 -10.71 -5.70
CA SER A 165 -9.22 -10.39 -5.24
C SER A 165 -10.03 -11.64 -4.87
N LYS A 166 -9.40 -12.81 -4.76
CA LYS A 166 -10.12 -14.09 -4.66
C LYS A 166 -10.40 -14.52 -3.22
N ALA A 167 -9.51 -14.19 -2.29
CA ALA A 167 -9.59 -14.56 -0.88
C ALA A 167 -8.92 -13.50 0.00
N GLY A 168 -9.16 -13.57 1.31
CA GLY A 168 -8.56 -12.67 2.30
C GLY A 168 -9.22 -11.29 2.36
N LEU A 169 -8.53 -10.36 3.01
CA LEU A 169 -9.05 -9.01 3.26
C LEU A 169 -9.27 -8.22 1.97
N ALA A 170 -8.57 -8.60 0.89
CA ALA A 170 -8.70 -7.94 -0.39
C ALA A 170 -10.07 -8.11 -1.05
N VAL A 171 -10.88 -9.08 -0.64
CA VAL A 171 -12.25 -9.27 -1.12
C VAL A 171 -13.15 -8.07 -0.76
N LEU A 172 -12.90 -7.45 0.40
CA LEU A 172 -13.63 -6.26 0.86
C LEU A 172 -13.35 -5.01 0.01
N MET A 173 -12.25 -4.97 -0.73
CA MET A 173 -11.92 -3.81 -1.55
C MET A 173 -12.73 -3.80 -2.85
N LYS A 174 -13.98 -3.34 -2.76
CA LYS A 174 -14.90 -3.12 -3.89
C LYS A 174 -14.87 -1.65 -4.30
N SER A 175 -14.70 -1.39 -5.59
CA SER A 175 -14.58 -0.01 -6.11
C SER A 175 -15.80 0.85 -5.79
N GLU A 176 -17.01 0.30 -5.94
CA GLU A 176 -18.27 1.03 -5.71
C GLU A 176 -18.27 1.79 -4.37
N LYS A 177 -17.98 1.12 -3.25
CA LYS A 177 -18.01 1.79 -1.94
C LYS A 177 -16.75 2.58 -1.59
N LEU A 178 -15.58 2.14 -2.05
CA LEU A 178 -14.33 2.82 -1.73
C LEU A 178 -14.23 4.20 -2.39
N PHE A 179 -14.75 4.35 -3.61
CA PHE A 179 -14.65 5.61 -4.36
C PHE A 179 -15.79 6.59 -4.05
N HIS A 180 -16.83 6.16 -3.32
CA HIS A 180 -17.83 7.04 -2.70
C HIS A 180 -17.43 7.52 -1.29
N SER A 181 -16.27 7.10 -0.79
CA SER A 181 -15.73 7.60 0.48
C SER A 181 -15.24 9.05 0.35
N SER A 182 -15.16 9.77 1.46
CA SER A 182 -14.74 11.18 1.48
C SER A 182 -13.23 11.35 1.31
N PHE A 183 -12.48 10.28 1.60
CA PHE A 183 -11.06 10.20 1.38
C PHE A 183 -10.68 8.74 1.09
N HIS A 184 -9.86 8.53 0.07
CA HIS A 184 -9.17 7.27 -0.08
C HIS A 184 -7.75 7.45 -0.62
N SER A 185 -6.84 6.62 -0.13
CA SER A 185 -5.45 6.56 -0.58
C SER A 185 -5.03 5.13 -0.79
N GLN A 186 -4.26 4.86 -1.84
CA GLN A 186 -3.55 3.61 -2.06
C GLN A 186 -2.06 3.90 -2.17
N ALA A 187 -1.28 3.17 -1.40
CA ALA A 187 0.16 3.27 -1.36
C ALA A 187 0.79 1.91 -1.66
N LEU A 188 1.93 1.92 -2.32
CA LEU A 188 2.84 0.79 -2.45
C LEU A 188 4.24 1.27 -2.06
N HIS A 189 4.86 0.52 -1.16
CA HIS A 189 6.23 0.72 -0.73
C HIS A 189 7.03 -0.55 -0.98
N ILE A 190 8.12 -0.42 -1.72
CA ILE A 190 9.09 -1.47 -1.92
C ILE A 190 10.41 -0.97 -1.35
N ARG A 191 10.99 -1.70 -0.40
CA ARG A 191 12.28 -1.36 0.18
C ARG A 191 13.05 -2.60 0.63
N PRO A 192 14.39 -2.53 0.68
CA PRO A 192 15.20 -3.55 1.30
C PRO A 192 15.11 -3.47 2.83
N VAL A 193 14.99 -4.61 3.50
CA VAL A 193 14.95 -4.74 4.96
C VAL A 193 15.97 -5.78 5.41
N CYS A 194 16.61 -5.58 6.57
CA CYS A 194 17.53 -6.58 7.10
C CYS A 194 16.79 -7.87 7.47
N GLN A 195 17.39 -8.99 7.12
CA GLN A 195 16.96 -10.27 7.66
C GLN A 195 17.38 -10.36 9.13
N PRO A 196 16.51 -10.82 10.04
CA PRO A 196 16.94 -11.10 11.40
C PRO A 196 17.99 -12.23 11.35
N PHE A 197 19.13 -11.99 12.02
CA PHE A 197 20.24 -12.92 12.22
C PHE A 197 21.22 -13.14 11.04
N TYR A 198 21.07 -12.42 9.93
CA TYR A 198 22.01 -12.49 8.80
C TYR A 198 22.35 -11.08 8.30
N ASP A 199 23.58 -10.88 7.79
CA ASP A 199 24.00 -9.63 7.13
C ASP A 199 23.43 -9.50 5.69
N THR A 200 22.34 -10.22 5.40
CA THR A 200 21.61 -10.19 4.14
C THR A 200 20.35 -9.35 4.27
N TRP A 201 19.89 -8.81 3.14
CA TRP A 201 18.69 -7.99 3.07
C TRP A 201 17.67 -8.65 2.13
N LEU A 202 16.40 -8.53 2.50
CA LEU A 202 15.23 -9.01 1.78
C LEU A 202 14.48 -7.81 1.21
N PHE A 203 13.59 -8.02 0.24
CA PHE A 203 12.65 -6.97 -0.14
C PHE A 203 11.36 -7.08 0.64
N GLN A 204 10.90 -5.97 1.17
CA GLN A 204 9.57 -5.80 1.70
C GLN A 204 8.71 -5.06 0.66
N ASP A 205 7.63 -5.69 0.24
CA ASP A 205 6.49 -5.03 -0.39
C ASP A 205 5.45 -4.74 0.71
N TRP A 206 5.13 -3.46 0.90
CA TRP A 206 4.09 -3.00 1.79
C TRP A 206 3.07 -2.15 1.04
N GLN A 207 1.85 -2.67 0.95
CA GLN A 207 0.73 -2.03 0.29
C GLN A 207 -0.27 -1.57 1.34
N CYS A 208 -0.70 -0.31 1.26
CA CYS A 208 -1.66 0.28 2.18
C CYS A 208 -2.85 0.85 1.40
N LYS A 209 -4.07 0.51 1.79
CA LYS A 209 -5.30 1.14 1.28
C LYS A 209 -6.03 1.77 2.46
N SER A 210 -6.17 3.09 2.44
CA SER A 210 -6.85 3.86 3.48
C SER A 210 -8.13 4.45 2.93
N THR A 211 -9.21 4.42 3.70
CA THR A 211 -10.52 4.99 3.33
C THR A 211 -11.22 5.58 4.55
N ALA A 212 -11.83 6.77 4.39
CA ALA A 212 -12.63 7.42 5.42
C ALA A 212 -14.00 7.80 4.88
N TRP A 213 -15.06 7.42 5.60
CA TRP A 213 -16.44 7.75 5.26
C TRP A 213 -17.00 8.78 6.22
N ASP A 214 -17.52 9.86 5.64
CA ASP A 214 -18.29 10.86 6.35
C ASP A 214 -19.68 10.31 6.68
N SER A 215 -20.03 10.37 7.95
CA SER A 215 -21.31 9.92 8.51
C SER A 215 -22.31 11.05 8.69
N SER A 216 -21.93 12.30 8.37
CA SER A 216 -22.78 13.47 8.55
C SER A 216 -24.13 13.30 7.84
N GLY A 217 -25.20 13.44 8.62
CA GLY A 217 -26.58 13.26 8.16
C GLY A 217 -27.18 11.87 8.39
N GLN A 218 -26.40 10.85 8.74
CA GLN A 218 -26.93 9.56 9.18
C GLN A 218 -27.06 9.55 10.70
N GLY A 219 -28.29 9.63 11.22
CA GLY A 219 -28.59 9.74 12.66
C GLY A 219 -28.14 8.55 13.54
N LYS A 220 -27.51 7.51 12.96
CA LYS A 220 -26.96 6.35 13.67
C LYS A 220 -25.49 6.14 13.31
N ARG A 221 -24.62 6.14 14.34
CA ARG A 221 -23.18 5.85 14.27
C ARG A 221 -22.88 4.34 14.15
N GLU A 222 -23.63 3.64 13.31
CA GLU A 222 -23.51 2.20 13.14
C GLU A 222 -22.74 1.86 11.87
N TRP A 223 -21.56 1.27 12.03
CA TRP A 223 -20.76 0.73 10.91
C TRP A 223 -20.81 -0.79 10.90
N SER A 224 -20.66 -1.38 9.71
CA SER A 224 -20.42 -2.81 9.53
C SER A 224 -19.62 -3.02 8.26
N LEU A 225 -18.91 -4.15 8.14
CA LEU A 225 -18.18 -4.49 6.91
C LEU A 225 -19.11 -4.42 5.68
N PHE A 226 -20.34 -4.93 5.81
CA PHE A 226 -21.30 -4.87 4.71
C PHE A 226 -21.71 -3.44 4.35
N LYS A 227 -21.96 -2.56 5.32
CA LYS A 227 -22.28 -1.14 5.06
C LYS A 227 -21.12 -0.40 4.38
N MET A 228 -19.89 -0.67 4.83
CA MET A 228 -18.68 0.00 4.36
C MET A 228 -18.17 -0.52 3.02
N PHE A 229 -18.30 -1.82 2.76
CA PHE A 229 -17.63 -2.50 1.65
C PHE A 229 -18.59 -3.24 0.70
N SER A 230 -19.90 -3.23 0.97
CA SER A 230 -20.91 -4.04 0.27
C SER A 230 -20.57 -5.54 0.24
N CYS A 231 -19.78 -6.01 1.20
CA CYS A 231 -19.24 -7.36 1.21
C CYS A 231 -18.91 -7.79 2.64
N THR A 232 -18.91 -9.10 2.87
CA THR A 232 -18.48 -9.74 4.12
C THR A 232 -17.26 -10.60 3.86
N LEU A 233 -16.49 -10.89 4.92
CA LEU A 233 -15.37 -11.81 4.83
C LEU A 233 -15.88 -13.25 4.81
N THR A 234 -15.48 -14.01 3.80
CA THR A 234 -15.83 -15.43 3.65
C THR A 234 -14.70 -16.35 4.10
N GLU A 235 -13.46 -16.02 3.71
CA GLU A 235 -12.27 -16.82 3.99
C GLU A 235 -11.01 -15.95 4.10
N ALA A 236 -10.03 -16.42 4.87
CA ALA A 236 -8.69 -15.83 4.94
C ALA A 236 -7.88 -16.14 3.68
N CYS A 237 -6.85 -15.33 3.37
CA CYS A 237 -5.95 -15.64 2.26
C CYS A 237 -5.10 -16.87 2.57
N PRO A 238 -5.21 -17.99 1.81
CA PRO A 238 -4.43 -19.21 2.09
C PRO A 238 -2.92 -19.05 1.87
N LEU A 239 -2.49 -17.97 1.20
CA LEU A 239 -1.07 -17.64 0.99
C LEU A 239 -0.51 -16.69 2.07
N ALA A 240 -1.38 -16.12 2.91
CA ALA A 240 -0.99 -15.29 4.03
C ALA A 240 -0.71 -16.17 5.25
N SER A 241 0.39 -15.87 5.94
CA SER A 241 0.73 -16.46 7.24
C SER A 241 -0.23 -16.00 8.35
N SER A 242 -0.80 -14.81 8.20
CA SER A 242 -1.72 -14.20 9.16
C SER A 242 -2.67 -13.25 8.45
N SER A 243 -3.95 -13.37 8.78
CA SER A 243 -5.03 -12.48 8.33
C SER A 243 -5.79 -11.97 9.54
N LYS A 244 -5.68 -10.68 9.86
CA LYS A 244 -6.27 -10.12 11.09
C LYS A 244 -7.12 -8.89 10.83
N VAL A 245 -8.22 -8.78 11.56
CA VAL A 245 -9.06 -7.58 11.61
C VAL A 245 -8.96 -7.02 13.02
N TYR A 246 -8.59 -5.76 13.13
CA TYR A 246 -8.52 -5.02 14.37
C TYR A 246 -9.58 -3.92 14.36
N VAL A 247 -10.22 -3.73 15.51
CA VAL A 247 -11.13 -2.62 15.75
C VAL A 247 -10.49 -1.75 16.81
N ASP A 248 -10.17 -0.52 16.44
CA ASP A 248 -9.64 0.47 17.37
C ASP A 248 -10.79 1.04 18.21
N VAL A 249 -10.73 0.79 19.52
CA VAL A 249 -11.72 1.22 20.50
C VAL A 249 -11.23 2.39 21.37
N THR A 250 -10.05 2.95 21.06
CA THR A 250 -9.39 3.96 21.90
C THR A 250 -10.27 5.19 22.11
N ASP A 251 -10.99 5.62 21.08
CA ASP A 251 -11.87 6.80 21.12
C ASP A 251 -13.34 6.44 21.39
N ASN A 252 -13.65 5.17 21.71
CA ASN A 252 -15.02 4.71 21.90
C ASN A 252 -15.41 4.70 23.40
N PRO A 253 -16.33 5.58 23.85
CA PRO A 253 -16.77 5.60 25.25
C PRO A 253 -17.68 4.42 25.63
N GLN A 254 -18.11 3.59 24.67
CA GLN A 254 -18.99 2.44 24.92
C GLN A 254 -18.39 1.14 24.35
N VAL A 255 -17.52 0.51 25.13
CA VAL A 255 -16.89 -0.79 24.84
C VAL A 255 -17.91 -1.95 24.79
N SER A 256 -19.17 -1.73 25.19
CA SER A 256 -20.17 -2.79 25.40
C SER A 256 -21.04 -3.18 24.18
N ASN A 257 -20.97 -2.46 23.06
CA ASN A 257 -21.94 -2.62 21.96
C ASN A 257 -21.30 -3.08 20.64
N PHE A 258 -20.38 -4.04 20.69
CA PHE A 258 -19.94 -4.77 19.50
C PHE A 258 -20.66 -6.13 19.47
N THR A 259 -21.72 -6.23 18.67
CA THR A 259 -22.38 -7.49 18.28
C THR A 259 -22.23 -7.69 16.78
#